data_AF-A0A0F9SHG4-F1
#
_entry.id   AF-A0A0F9SHG4-F1
#
_cell.length_a   1.000
_cell.length_b   1.000
_cell.length_c   1.000
_cell.angle_alpha   90.00
_cell.angle_beta   90.00
_cell.angle_gamma   90.00
#
_symmetry.space_group_name_H-M   'P 1'
#
loop_
_entity.id
_entity.type
_entity.pdbx_description
1 polymer ?
#
loop_
_entity_poly.entity_id
_entity_poly.type
_entity_poly.pdbx_seq_one_letter_code
_entity_poly.pdbx_strand_id
1 'polypeptide(L)'
;MTIEIQTEVKQQVDEATQFADNATSLTITDQRELDAAANIVKEAKTRFKEIDEKRKSMTAPLDETKRIIMDFFRPVLDQLKTTELRIKSGMADFHRAEIERERRESEKARLEAERIEAKRQAALLKRAEKAEQKGDDSKAEALKDQAEQVYVAPAVTMAPAKSAGVSISKVWKFRVTDINKVPREYLEINEIAVNKMCQVAKSVAGEKQKVDHLIQGIEFYEDIRTSVRTA
;
A
#
# COMPACT_ATOMS: atom_id res chain seq x y z
N MET A 1 -27.45 -25.45 -11.12
CA MET A 1 -26.86 -26.78 -10.91
C MET A 1 -26.94 -27.06 -9.43
N THR A 2 -27.92 -27.83 -8.99
CA THR A 2 -28.06 -28.22 -7.58
C THR A 2 -27.08 -29.36 -7.34
N ILE A 3 -26.16 -29.19 -6.38
CA ILE A 3 -25.29 -30.28 -5.96
C ILE A 3 -26.13 -31.15 -5.02
N GLU A 4 -26.56 -32.30 -5.50
CA GLU A 4 -27.25 -33.29 -4.67
C GLU A 4 -26.22 -34.04 -3.82
N ILE A 5 -26.31 -33.85 -2.51
CA ILE A 5 -25.49 -34.61 -1.55
C ILE A 5 -26.09 -36.01 -1.48
N GLN A 6 -25.25 -37.02 -1.70
CA GLN A 6 -25.65 -38.42 -1.58
C GLN A 6 -26.25 -38.70 -0.19
N THR A 7 -27.37 -39.43 -0.14
CA THR A 7 -28.06 -39.78 1.11
C THR A 7 -27.14 -40.42 2.15
N GLU A 8 -26.21 -41.27 1.71
CA GLU A 8 -25.19 -41.90 2.53
C GLU A 8 -24.27 -40.87 3.23
N VAL A 9 -23.86 -39.81 2.52
CA VAL A 9 -23.01 -38.75 3.09
C VAL A 9 -23.79 -37.96 4.14
N LYS A 10 -25.07 -37.71 3.89
CA LYS A 10 -25.95 -37.03 4.84
C LYS A 10 -26.08 -37.84 6.15
N GLN A 11 -26.34 -39.14 6.03
CA GLN A 11 -26.43 -40.02 7.19
C GLN A 11 -25.15 -40.04 8.02
N GLN A 12 -23.99 -40.13 7.39
CA GLN A 12 -22.71 -40.12 8.12
C GLN A 12 -22.42 -38.78 8.82
N VAL A 13 -22.83 -37.67 8.23
CA VAL A 13 -22.75 -36.35 8.88
C VAL A 13 -23.67 -36.28 10.09
N ASP A 14 -24.90 -36.78 9.96
CA ASP A 14 -25.87 -36.82 11.06
C ASP A 14 -25.34 -37.70 12.22
N GLU A 15 -24.79 -38.88 11.92
CA GLU A 15 -24.19 -39.79 12.92
C GLU A 15 -22.97 -39.18 13.61
N ALA A 16 -22.09 -38.49 12.88
CA ALA A 16 -20.94 -37.81 13.49
C ALA A 16 -21.36 -36.61 14.34
N THR A 17 -22.43 -35.91 13.97
CA THR A 17 -22.99 -34.81 14.76
C THR A 17 -23.55 -35.34 16.08
N GLN A 18 -24.36 -36.39 16.03
CA GLN A 18 -24.88 -37.05 17.23
C GLN A 18 -23.77 -37.57 18.14
N PHE A 19 -22.71 -38.15 17.56
CA PHE A 19 -21.54 -38.58 18.31
C PHE A 19 -20.85 -37.40 19.04
N ALA A 20 -20.66 -36.28 18.35
CA ALA A 20 -20.05 -35.09 18.93
C ALA A 20 -20.90 -34.48 20.06
N ASP A 21 -22.22 -34.41 19.88
CA ASP A 21 -23.15 -33.91 20.89
C ASP A 21 -23.10 -34.77 22.16
N ASN A 22 -23.09 -36.10 21.99
CA ASN A 22 -22.99 -37.04 23.11
C ASN A 22 -21.64 -36.95 23.84
N ALA A 23 -20.56 -36.65 23.13
CA ALA A 23 -19.22 -36.51 23.71
C ALA A 23 -19.03 -35.19 24.50
N THR A 24 -19.86 -34.18 24.25
CA THR A 24 -19.68 -32.83 24.82
C THR A 24 -20.05 -32.73 26.31
N SER A 25 -20.85 -33.66 26.83
CA SER A 25 -21.25 -33.70 28.24
C SER A 25 -20.31 -34.52 29.14
N LEU A 26 -19.22 -35.05 28.59
CA LEU A 26 -18.28 -35.89 29.33
C LEU A 26 -17.49 -35.06 30.36
N THR A 27 -17.62 -35.40 31.64
CA THR A 27 -16.77 -34.87 32.70
C THR A 27 -15.71 -35.92 33.06
N ILE A 28 -14.46 -35.49 33.21
CA ILE A 28 -13.33 -36.38 33.55
C ILE A 28 -12.91 -36.06 34.98
N THR A 29 -13.19 -36.97 35.90
CA THR A 29 -12.90 -36.85 37.34
C THR A 29 -11.96 -37.94 37.84
N ASP A 30 -11.83 -39.06 37.10
CA ASP A 30 -10.93 -40.15 37.44
C ASP A 30 -10.12 -40.69 36.24
N GLN A 31 -9.19 -41.61 36.52
CA GLN A 31 -8.32 -42.20 35.51
C GLN A 31 -9.06 -43.10 34.50
N ARG A 32 -10.13 -43.77 34.93
CA ARG A 32 -10.93 -44.64 34.06
C ARG A 32 -11.73 -43.82 33.06
N GLU A 33 -12.28 -42.70 33.50
CA GLU A 33 -12.95 -41.69 32.67
C GLU A 33 -11.97 -41.05 31.69
N LEU A 34 -10.71 -40.83 32.10
CA LEU A 34 -9.65 -40.33 31.22
C LEU A 34 -9.34 -41.32 30.08
N ASP A 35 -9.25 -42.62 30.39
CA ASP A 35 -9.00 -43.66 29.38
C ASP A 35 -10.20 -43.81 28.42
N ALA A 36 -11.42 -43.71 28.93
CA ALA A 36 -12.64 -43.68 28.11
C ALA A 36 -12.68 -42.43 27.20
N ALA A 37 -12.35 -41.26 27.73
CA ALA A 37 -12.24 -40.02 26.97
C ALA A 37 -11.21 -40.14 25.84
N ALA A 38 -10.07 -40.78 26.10
CA ALA A 38 -9.04 -41.00 25.09
C ALA A 38 -9.57 -41.85 23.92
N ASN A 39 -10.41 -42.85 24.17
CA ASN A 39 -11.04 -43.66 23.13
C ASN A 39 -12.10 -42.87 22.35
N ILE A 40 -12.93 -42.07 23.03
CA ILE A 40 -13.90 -41.18 22.38
C ILE A 40 -13.19 -40.20 21.45
N VAL A 41 -12.07 -39.61 21.89
CA VAL A 41 -11.28 -38.70 21.04
C VAL A 41 -10.66 -39.43 19.85
N LYS A 42 -10.23 -40.69 19.98
CA LYS A 42 -9.75 -41.49 18.84
C LYS A 42 -10.86 -41.70 17.81
N GLU A 43 -12.04 -42.11 18.25
CA GLU A 43 -13.18 -42.32 17.36
C GLU A 43 -13.63 -41.01 16.70
N ALA A 44 -13.67 -39.90 17.43
CA ALA A 44 -13.94 -38.57 16.90
C ALA A 44 -12.97 -38.22 15.75
N LYS A 45 -11.68 -38.52 15.92
CA LYS A 45 -10.66 -38.27 14.90
C LYS A 45 -10.83 -39.13 13.67
N THR A 46 -11.26 -40.39 13.83
CA THR A 46 -11.56 -41.27 12.69
C THR A 46 -12.73 -40.73 11.88
N ARG A 47 -13.88 -40.46 12.53
CA ARG A 47 -15.07 -39.88 11.89
C ARG A 47 -14.77 -38.54 11.22
N PHE A 48 -13.95 -37.70 11.86
CA PHE A 48 -13.49 -36.44 11.28
C PHE A 48 -12.73 -36.65 9.97
N LYS A 49 -11.77 -37.60 9.93
CA LYS A 49 -10.99 -37.88 8.71
C LYS A 49 -11.91 -38.34 7.58
N GLU A 50 -12.84 -39.25 7.85
CA GLU A 50 -13.78 -39.80 6.85
C GLU A 50 -14.67 -38.70 6.25
N ILE A 51 -15.23 -37.83 7.09
CA ILE A 51 -16.07 -36.71 6.63
C ILE A 51 -15.24 -35.67 5.87
N ASP A 52 -14.03 -35.36 6.34
CA ASP A 52 -13.16 -34.40 5.64
C ASP A 52 -12.68 -34.94 4.29
N GLU A 53 -12.42 -36.25 4.16
CA GLU A 53 -12.13 -36.90 2.88
C GLU A 53 -13.30 -36.81 1.91
N LYS A 54 -14.53 -37.07 2.37
CA LYS A 54 -15.75 -36.88 1.55
C LYS A 54 -15.95 -35.42 1.16
N ARG A 55 -15.73 -34.50 2.08
CA ARG A 55 -15.78 -33.06 1.79
C ARG A 55 -14.78 -32.72 0.68
N LYS A 56 -13.52 -33.15 0.81
CA LYS A 56 -12.45 -32.92 -0.17
C LYS A 56 -12.75 -33.54 -1.52
N SER A 57 -13.31 -34.76 -1.58
CA SER A 57 -13.64 -35.41 -2.84
C SER A 57 -14.71 -34.64 -3.61
N MET A 58 -15.67 -34.04 -2.91
CA MET A 58 -16.69 -33.17 -3.50
C MET A 58 -16.15 -31.80 -3.91
N THR A 59 -15.23 -31.20 -3.13
CA THR A 59 -14.69 -29.87 -3.44
C THR A 59 -13.55 -29.89 -4.46
N ALA A 60 -12.77 -30.97 -4.54
CA ALA A 60 -11.59 -31.03 -5.42
C ALA A 60 -11.89 -30.73 -6.90
N PRO A 61 -12.98 -31.24 -7.51
CA PRO A 61 -13.34 -30.86 -8.89
C PRO A 61 -13.69 -29.38 -9.04
N LEU A 62 -14.30 -28.77 -8.01
CA LEU A 62 -14.64 -27.35 -7.98
C LEU A 62 -13.39 -26.49 -7.84
N ASP A 63 -12.48 -26.89 -6.95
CA ASP A 63 -11.20 -26.22 -6.74
C ASP A 63 -10.35 -26.28 -8.01
N GLU A 64 -10.32 -27.43 -8.69
CA GLU A 64 -9.62 -27.61 -9.96
C GLU A 64 -10.24 -26.75 -11.06
N THR A 65 -11.56 -26.75 -11.18
CA THR A 65 -12.28 -25.91 -12.16
C THR A 65 -12.01 -24.42 -11.91
N LYS A 66 -12.09 -23.99 -10.65
CA LYS A 66 -11.76 -22.62 -10.25
C LYS A 66 -10.32 -22.28 -10.61
N ARG A 67 -9.38 -23.18 -10.33
CA ARG A 67 -7.96 -23.01 -10.64
C ARG A 67 -7.76 -22.81 -12.15
N ILE A 68 -8.33 -23.69 -12.98
CA ILE A 68 -8.25 -23.60 -14.45
C ILE A 68 -8.78 -22.25 -14.94
N ILE A 69 -9.95 -21.81 -14.47
CA ILE A 69 -10.54 -20.53 -14.84
C ILE A 69 -9.62 -19.37 -14.44
N MET A 70 -9.12 -19.37 -13.20
CA MET A 70 -8.22 -18.33 -12.70
C MET A 70 -6.92 -18.29 -13.51
N ASP A 71 -6.32 -19.44 -13.80
CA ASP A 71 -5.09 -19.56 -14.56
C ASP A 71 -5.28 -19.12 -16.02
N PHE A 72 -6.45 -19.33 -16.62
CA PHE A 72 -6.79 -18.82 -17.96
C PHE A 72 -6.83 -17.29 -18.01
N PHE A 73 -7.43 -16.64 -17.00
CA PHE A 73 -7.58 -15.18 -16.99
C PHE A 73 -6.36 -14.43 -16.45
N ARG A 74 -5.60 -15.03 -15.54
CA ARG A 74 -4.49 -14.36 -14.83
C ARG A 74 -3.49 -13.69 -15.79
N PRO A 75 -2.95 -14.35 -16.84
CA PRO A 75 -1.97 -13.73 -17.74
C PRO A 75 -2.49 -12.47 -18.42
N VAL A 76 -3.74 -12.50 -18.91
CA VAL A 76 -4.34 -11.36 -19.62
C VAL A 76 -4.62 -10.22 -18.65
N LEU A 77 -5.15 -10.51 -17.46
CA LEU A 77 -5.38 -9.50 -16.44
C LEU A 77 -4.07 -8.84 -15.97
N ASP A 78 -3.02 -9.62 -15.76
CA ASP A 78 -1.69 -9.11 -15.38
C ASP A 78 -1.07 -8.27 -16.50
N GLN A 79 -1.23 -8.69 -17.76
CA GLN A 79 -0.78 -7.93 -18.93
C GLN A 79 -1.54 -6.61 -19.06
N LEU A 80 -2.86 -6.61 -18.92
CA LEU A 80 -3.69 -5.40 -18.98
C LEU A 80 -3.32 -4.43 -17.85
N LYS A 81 -3.16 -4.93 -16.63
CA LYS A 81 -2.72 -4.14 -15.47
C LYS A 81 -1.34 -3.51 -15.70
N THR A 82 -0.39 -4.29 -16.22
CA THR A 82 0.96 -3.79 -16.53
C THR A 82 0.94 -2.76 -17.65
N THR A 83 0.11 -2.99 -18.68
CA THR A 83 -0.08 -2.06 -19.80
C THR A 83 -0.69 -0.74 -19.34
N GLU A 84 -1.74 -0.80 -18.52
CA GLU A 84 -2.37 0.37 -17.90
C GLU A 84 -1.35 1.19 -17.09
N LEU A 85 -0.56 0.53 -16.23
CA LEU A 85 0.48 1.18 -15.43
C LEU A 85 1.53 1.87 -16.32
N ARG A 86 1.97 1.19 -17.40
CA ARG A 86 2.95 1.74 -18.34
C ARG A 86 2.40 2.98 -19.05
N ILE A 87 1.17 2.93 -19.55
CA ILE A 87 0.53 4.06 -20.23
C ILE A 87 0.32 5.22 -19.26
N LYS A 88 -0.19 4.97 -18.05
CA LYS A 88 -0.35 6.00 -17.01
C LYS A 88 0.98 6.66 -16.62
N SER A 89 2.08 5.89 -16.56
CA SER A 89 3.41 6.46 -16.35
C SER A 89 3.79 7.41 -17.48
N GLY A 90 3.63 6.98 -18.74
CA GLY A 90 3.92 7.82 -19.90
C GLY A 90 3.08 9.10 -19.94
N MET A 91 1.80 9.02 -19.58
CA MET A 91 0.93 10.20 -19.43
C MET A 91 1.45 11.14 -18.33
N ALA A 92 1.87 10.60 -17.19
CA ALA A 92 2.44 11.41 -16.12
C ALA A 92 3.78 12.06 -16.51
N ASP A 93 4.63 11.35 -17.25
CA ASP A 93 5.89 11.89 -17.80
C ASP A 93 5.62 13.04 -18.78
N PHE A 94 4.66 12.85 -19.70
CA PHE A 94 4.23 13.89 -20.63
C PHE A 94 3.73 15.14 -19.89
N HIS A 95 2.84 14.98 -18.91
CA HIS A 95 2.34 16.12 -18.13
C HIS A 95 3.44 16.83 -17.34
N ARG A 96 4.43 16.10 -16.79
CA ARG A 96 5.60 16.71 -16.16
C ARG A 96 6.43 17.52 -17.16
N ALA A 97 6.64 16.99 -18.36
CA ALA A 97 7.40 17.65 -19.42
C ALA A 97 6.69 18.92 -19.91
N GLU A 98 5.36 18.89 -20.08
CA GLU A 98 4.58 20.06 -20.50
C GLU A 98 4.60 21.16 -19.44
N ILE A 99 4.44 20.83 -18.15
CA ILE A 99 4.55 21.81 -17.06
C ILE A 99 5.93 22.46 -17.03
N GLU A 100 7.00 21.67 -17.21
CA GLU A 100 8.37 22.18 -17.25
C GLU A 100 8.63 23.04 -18.50
N ARG A 101 8.05 22.67 -19.65
CA ARG A 101 8.13 23.47 -20.88
C ARG A 101 7.44 24.82 -20.70
N GLU A 102 6.23 24.84 -20.19
CA GLU A 102 5.47 26.07 -19.91
C GLU A 102 6.22 26.97 -18.92
N ARG A 103 6.84 26.38 -17.89
CA ARG A 103 7.71 27.11 -16.95
C ARG A 103 8.91 27.76 -17.64
N ARG A 104 9.59 27.04 -18.54
CA ARG A 104 10.74 27.60 -19.28
C ARG A 104 10.33 28.67 -20.28
N GLU A 105 9.21 28.48 -20.98
CA GLU A 105 8.70 29.47 -21.94
C GLU A 105 8.27 30.75 -21.23
N SER A 106 7.57 30.64 -20.10
CA SER A 106 7.21 31.80 -19.27
C SER A 106 8.42 32.50 -18.65
N GLU A 107 9.44 31.76 -18.20
CA GLU A 107 10.69 32.35 -17.71
C GLU A 107 11.48 33.08 -18.82
N LYS A 108 11.58 32.48 -20.01
CA LYS A 108 12.20 33.12 -21.18
C LYS A 108 11.44 34.38 -21.61
N ALA A 109 10.11 34.32 -21.64
CA ALA A 109 9.29 35.47 -21.97
C ALA A 109 9.48 36.61 -20.94
N ARG A 110 9.57 36.28 -19.64
CA ARG A 110 9.87 37.25 -18.59
C ARG A 110 11.24 37.89 -18.78
N LEU A 111 12.28 37.09 -19.02
CA LEU A 111 13.64 37.59 -19.22
C LEU A 111 13.77 38.44 -20.49
N GLU A 112 13.09 38.06 -21.57
CA GLU A 112 13.08 38.84 -22.81
C GLU A 112 12.35 40.17 -22.64
N ALA A 113 11.21 40.18 -21.94
CA ALA A 113 10.49 41.40 -21.60
C ALA A 113 11.38 42.34 -20.75
N GLU A 114 12.03 41.80 -19.72
CA GLU A 114 12.99 42.55 -18.88
C GLU A 114 14.17 43.10 -19.71
N ARG A 115 14.70 42.32 -20.65
CA ARG A 115 15.80 42.74 -21.53
C ARG A 115 15.40 43.84 -22.52
N ILE A 116 14.23 43.72 -23.16
CA ILE A 116 13.69 44.74 -24.06
C ILE A 116 13.50 46.04 -23.29
N GLU A 117 13.03 45.93 -22.06
CA GLU A 117 12.67 47.08 -21.26
C GLU A 117 13.91 47.76 -20.65
N ALA A 118 14.89 47.01 -20.17
CA ALA A 118 16.21 47.55 -19.79
C ALA A 118 16.89 48.26 -20.96
N LYS A 119 16.76 47.76 -22.20
CA LYS A 119 17.27 48.45 -23.41
C LYS A 119 16.52 49.75 -23.67
N ARG A 120 15.20 49.81 -23.46
CA ARG A 120 14.40 51.04 -23.60
C ARG A 120 14.80 52.06 -22.55
N GLN A 121 14.91 51.66 -21.28
CA GLN A 121 15.39 52.53 -20.21
C GLN A 121 16.79 53.07 -20.52
N ALA A 122 17.75 52.21 -20.90
CA ALA A 122 19.10 52.65 -21.24
C ALA A 122 19.14 53.61 -22.45
N ALA A 123 18.27 53.40 -23.45
CA ALA A 123 18.17 54.30 -24.60
C ALA A 123 17.58 55.67 -24.21
N LEU A 124 16.60 55.71 -23.30
CA LEU A 124 16.04 56.96 -22.76
C LEU A 124 17.07 57.71 -21.92
N LEU A 125 17.78 57.03 -21.02
CA LEU A 125 18.85 57.61 -20.21
C LEU A 125 19.98 58.19 -21.08
N LYS A 126 20.40 57.47 -22.13
CA LYS A 126 21.42 57.97 -23.07
C LYS A 126 20.95 59.19 -23.87
N ARG A 127 19.64 59.31 -24.13
CA ARG A 127 19.06 60.50 -24.76
C ARG A 127 18.98 61.68 -23.79
N ALA A 128 18.65 61.41 -22.52
CA ALA A 128 18.66 62.40 -21.47
C ALA A 128 20.07 63.00 -21.27
N GLU A 129 21.10 62.16 -21.20
CA GLU A 129 22.50 62.59 -21.08
C GLU A 129 22.94 63.49 -22.26
N LYS A 130 22.52 63.16 -23.48
CA LYS A 130 22.79 64.00 -24.66
C LYS A 130 22.01 65.32 -24.67
N ALA A 131 20.85 65.38 -24.04
CA ALA A 131 20.07 66.62 -23.90
C ALA A 131 20.71 67.54 -22.85
N GLU A 132 21.19 66.96 -21.75
CA GLU A 132 21.94 67.64 -20.68
C GLU A 132 23.25 68.24 -21.23
N GLN A 133 24.02 67.48 -22.02
CA GLN A 133 25.24 67.98 -22.69
C GLN A 133 24.97 69.12 -23.69
N LYS A 134 23.73 69.26 -24.17
CA LYS A 134 23.30 70.35 -25.07
C LYS A 134 22.67 71.54 -24.32
N GLY A 135 22.58 71.48 -22.99
CA GLY A 135 22.00 72.53 -22.15
C GLY A 135 20.47 72.59 -22.17
N ASP A 136 19.80 71.48 -22.51
CA ASP A 136 18.33 71.40 -22.55
C ASP A 136 17.82 70.59 -21.35
N ASP A 137 17.93 71.19 -20.16
CA ASP A 137 17.68 70.55 -18.87
C ASP A 137 16.23 70.05 -18.73
N SER A 138 15.27 70.81 -19.26
CA SER A 138 13.84 70.43 -19.25
C SER A 138 13.58 69.15 -20.05
N LYS A 139 14.26 68.96 -21.20
CA LYS A 139 14.15 67.72 -21.97
C LYS A 139 14.92 66.57 -21.34
N ALA A 140 16.03 66.83 -20.64
CA ALA A 140 16.77 65.81 -19.94
C ALA A 140 15.96 65.20 -18.78
N GLU A 141 15.26 66.02 -18.01
CA GLU A 141 14.44 65.59 -16.87
C GLU A 141 13.20 64.81 -17.31
N ALA A 142 12.48 65.27 -18.33
CA ALA A 142 11.33 64.55 -18.90
C ALA A 142 11.70 63.15 -19.45
N LEU A 143 12.92 62.98 -19.99
CA LEU A 143 13.42 61.69 -20.47
C LEU A 143 13.87 60.76 -19.35
N LYS A 144 14.31 61.30 -18.20
CA LYS A 144 14.63 60.53 -16.99
C LYS A 144 13.35 60.00 -16.33
N ASP A 145 12.33 60.84 -16.18
CA ASP A 145 11.01 60.44 -15.66
C ASP A 145 10.35 59.36 -16.53
N GLN A 146 10.49 59.49 -17.85
CA GLN A 146 9.98 58.50 -18.79
C GLN A 146 10.70 57.15 -18.68
N ALA A 147 11.98 57.13 -18.28
CA ALA A 147 12.71 55.89 -18.05
C ALA A 147 12.31 55.19 -16.74
N GLU A 148 11.88 55.95 -15.73
CA GLU A 148 11.50 55.43 -14.42
C GLU A 148 10.07 54.86 -14.39
N GLN A 149 9.15 55.39 -15.23
CA GLN A 149 7.77 54.89 -15.35
C GLN A 149 7.60 53.60 -16.18
N VAL A 150 8.71 53.01 -16.60
CA VAL A 150 8.72 51.80 -17.39
C VAL A 150 8.27 50.59 -16.54
N TYR A 151 7.07 50.07 -16.83
CA TYR A 151 6.41 48.99 -16.09
C TYR A 151 6.46 47.64 -16.84
N VAL A 152 6.82 46.56 -16.12
CA VAL A 152 6.82 45.18 -16.67
C VAL A 152 5.46 44.53 -16.44
N ALA A 153 4.70 44.31 -17.52
CA ALA A 153 3.46 43.55 -17.44
C ALA A 153 3.75 42.04 -17.21
N PRO A 154 3.04 41.37 -16.29
CA PRO A 154 3.22 39.94 -16.06
C PRO A 154 2.74 39.10 -17.26
N ALA A 155 3.50 38.06 -17.59
CA ALA A 155 3.17 37.14 -18.67
C ALA A 155 1.90 36.32 -18.35
N VAL A 156 0.94 36.29 -19.27
CA VAL A 156 -0.30 35.52 -19.16
C VAL A 156 0.02 34.04 -19.43
N THR A 157 -0.11 33.18 -18.41
CA THR A 157 -0.03 31.72 -18.58
C THR A 157 -1.41 31.17 -18.96
N MET A 158 -1.53 30.55 -20.13
CA MET A 158 -2.75 29.84 -20.55
C MET A 158 -2.78 28.44 -19.91
N ALA A 159 -3.86 28.13 -19.19
CA ALA A 159 -4.03 26.81 -18.60
C ALA A 159 -4.07 25.72 -19.70
N PRO A 160 -3.35 24.59 -19.52
CA PRO A 160 -3.32 23.53 -20.53
C PRO A 160 -4.68 22.89 -20.73
N ALA A 161 -5.00 22.55 -21.98
CA ALA A 161 -6.23 21.88 -22.37
C ALA A 161 -6.31 20.50 -21.70
N LYS A 162 -7.37 20.26 -20.92
CA LYS A 162 -7.63 18.96 -20.29
C LYS A 162 -8.23 18.01 -21.32
N SER A 163 -7.66 16.81 -21.45
CA SER A 163 -8.25 15.72 -22.22
C SER A 163 -9.50 15.18 -21.52
N ALA A 164 -10.59 15.01 -22.27
CA ALA A 164 -11.84 14.48 -21.73
C ALA A 164 -11.63 13.06 -21.16
N GLY A 165 -12.11 12.82 -19.94
CA GLY A 165 -12.02 11.53 -19.26
C GLY A 165 -10.72 11.27 -18.47
N VAL A 166 -9.75 12.18 -18.50
CA VAL A 166 -8.49 12.04 -17.73
C VAL A 166 -8.51 12.97 -16.51
N SER A 167 -8.50 12.39 -15.32
CA SER A 167 -8.33 13.13 -14.06
C SER A 167 -6.90 13.00 -13.56
N ILE A 168 -6.25 14.13 -13.30
CA ILE A 168 -4.89 14.19 -12.75
C ILE A 168 -5.03 14.58 -11.29
N SER A 169 -4.64 13.69 -10.37
CA SER A 169 -4.63 13.96 -8.93
C SER A 169 -3.20 14.02 -8.39
N LYS A 170 -2.97 14.90 -7.42
CA LYS A 170 -1.70 14.98 -6.69
C LYS A 170 -1.78 14.02 -5.50
N VAL A 171 -0.97 12.96 -5.51
CA VAL A 171 -0.85 12.02 -4.39
C VAL A 171 0.42 12.35 -3.60
N TRP A 172 0.27 12.69 -2.34
CA TRP A 172 1.39 12.91 -1.43
C TRP A 172 1.97 11.56 -0.99
N LYS A 173 3.27 11.39 -1.14
CA LYS A 173 4.01 10.21 -0.68
C LYS A 173 5.08 10.65 0.31
N PHE A 174 5.35 9.85 1.33
CA PHE A 174 6.40 10.09 2.29
C PHE A 174 7.52 9.05 2.13
N ARG A 175 8.72 9.42 2.57
CA ARG A 175 9.85 8.51 2.73
C ARG A 175 10.43 8.79 4.11
N VAL A 176 10.65 7.75 4.91
CA VAL A 176 11.33 7.89 6.19
C VAL A 176 12.80 8.22 5.91
N THR A 177 13.25 9.38 6.39
CA THR A 177 14.65 9.79 6.32
C THR A 177 15.45 9.26 7.51
N ASP A 178 14.84 9.27 8.70
CA ASP A 178 15.42 8.79 9.95
C ASP A 178 14.32 8.18 10.84
N ILE A 179 14.46 6.91 11.19
CA ILE A 179 13.45 6.17 11.98
C ILE A 179 13.42 6.61 13.44
N ASN A 180 14.53 7.08 14.00
CA ASN A 180 14.61 7.45 15.42
C ASN A 180 13.90 8.78 15.72
N LYS A 181 13.62 9.58 14.69
CA LYS A 181 12.86 10.82 14.77
C LYS A 181 11.37 10.62 14.53
N VAL A 182 10.94 9.40 14.16
CA VAL A 182 9.53 9.08 13.98
C VAL A 182 8.89 8.90 15.36
N PRO A 183 7.84 9.65 15.71
CA PRO A 183 7.12 9.46 16.97
C PRO A 183 6.63 8.01 17.13
N ARG A 184 6.69 7.49 18.36
CA ARG A 184 6.37 6.09 18.67
C ARG A 184 4.91 5.73 18.36
N GLU A 185 4.02 6.72 18.29
CA GLU A 185 2.63 6.58 17.85
C GLU A 185 2.49 6.08 16.40
N TYR A 186 3.49 6.33 15.55
CA TYR A 186 3.52 5.88 14.16
C TYR A 186 4.33 4.59 13.95
N LEU A 187 4.84 3.99 15.03
CA LEU A 187 5.64 2.76 15.00
C LEU A 187 4.82 1.60 15.56
N GLU A 188 4.59 0.57 14.76
CA GLU A 188 3.95 -0.67 15.19
C GLU A 188 4.98 -1.77 15.49
N ILE A 189 4.63 -2.65 16.43
CA ILE A 189 5.47 -3.81 16.77
C ILE A 189 5.38 -4.82 15.63
N ASN A 190 6.53 -5.32 15.19
CA ASN A 190 6.59 -6.39 14.20
C ASN A 190 6.26 -7.75 14.85
N GLU A 191 4.98 -8.13 14.84
CA GLU A 191 4.49 -9.39 15.43
C GLU A 191 5.17 -10.63 14.85
N ILE A 192 5.54 -10.62 13.57
CA ILE A 192 6.21 -11.74 12.90
C ILE A 192 7.59 -11.96 13.51
N ALA A 193 8.33 -10.88 13.77
CA ALA A 193 9.64 -10.95 14.40
C ALA A 193 9.55 -11.42 15.86
N VAL A 194 8.56 -10.93 16.61
CA VAL A 194 8.31 -11.34 18.00
C VAL A 194 7.94 -12.83 18.09
N ASN A 195 7.07 -13.32 17.19
CA ASN A 195 6.68 -14.73 17.15
C ASN A 195 7.85 -15.68 16.83
N LYS A 196 8.79 -15.26 15.98
CA LYS A 196 10.03 -16.02 15.76
C LYS A 196 10.86 -16.12 17.05
N MET A 197 10.93 -15.04 17.82
CA MET A 197 11.61 -15.06 19.12
C MET A 197 10.89 -15.95 20.15
N CYS A 198 9.57 -16.06 20.09
CA CYS A 198 8.81 -17.05 20.87
C CYS A 198 9.22 -18.51 20.53
N GLN A 199 9.52 -18.79 19.26
CA GLN A 199 10.02 -20.11 18.84
C GLN A 199 11.45 -20.38 19.31
N VAL A 200 12.31 -19.36 19.35
CA VAL A 200 13.68 -19.47 19.89
C VAL A 200 13.65 -19.62 21.42
N ALA A 201 12.80 -18.85 22.10
CA ALA A 201 12.49 -19.04 23.51
C ALA A 201 12.15 -20.50 23.83
N LYS A 202 11.26 -21.10 23.03
CA LYS A 202 10.87 -22.50 23.14
C LYS A 202 12.02 -23.49 22.95
N SER A 203 13.02 -23.20 22.12
CA SER A 203 14.17 -24.10 21.92
C SER A 203 15.23 -23.98 23.01
N VAL A 204 15.30 -22.83 23.68
CA VAL A 204 16.21 -22.58 24.82
C VAL A 204 15.60 -23.03 26.16
N ALA A 205 14.27 -23.21 26.21
CA ALA A 205 13.48 -23.64 27.37
C ALA A 205 13.68 -25.12 27.81
N GLY A 206 14.92 -25.61 27.82
CA GLY A 206 15.31 -26.75 28.67
C GLY A 206 15.43 -26.37 30.16
N GLU A 207 15.46 -25.07 30.46
CA GLU A 207 15.49 -24.52 31.82
C GLU A 207 14.43 -23.42 31.95
N LYS A 208 13.49 -23.61 32.89
CA LYS A 208 12.29 -22.79 33.19
C LYS A 208 12.54 -21.30 33.53
N GLN A 209 13.71 -20.72 33.26
CA GLN A 209 14.12 -19.45 33.86
C GLN A 209 14.84 -18.44 32.95
N LYS A 210 14.69 -18.51 31.61
CA LYS A 210 15.36 -17.58 30.67
C LYS A 210 14.53 -17.09 29.49
N VAL A 211 13.24 -16.77 29.69
CA VAL A 211 12.40 -16.22 28.61
C VAL A 211 12.08 -14.72 28.79
N ASP A 212 12.12 -14.24 30.03
CA ASP A 212 11.71 -12.87 30.41
C ASP A 212 12.63 -11.74 29.92
N HIS A 213 13.77 -12.07 29.29
CA HIS A 213 14.80 -11.10 28.92
C HIS A 213 15.17 -11.09 27.42
N LEU A 214 14.46 -11.84 26.58
CA LEU A 214 14.77 -11.90 25.15
C LEU A 214 14.40 -10.61 24.41
N ILE A 215 13.30 -9.96 24.81
CA ILE A 215 12.90 -8.64 24.30
C ILE A 215 12.36 -7.83 25.48
N GLN A 216 13.01 -6.70 25.80
CA GLN A 216 12.55 -5.82 26.86
C GLN A 216 11.14 -5.28 26.55
N GLY A 217 10.19 -5.54 27.46
CA GLY A 217 8.79 -5.10 27.32
C GLY A 217 7.83 -6.12 26.69
N ILE A 218 8.24 -7.38 26.47
CA ILE A 218 7.37 -8.49 26.02
C ILE A 218 7.51 -9.67 26.98
N GLU A 219 6.38 -10.19 27.47
CA GLU A 219 6.29 -11.39 28.33
C GLU A 219 5.90 -12.63 27.49
N PHE A 220 6.55 -13.76 27.73
CA PHE A 220 6.26 -15.04 27.06
C PHE A 220 5.72 -16.05 28.07
N TYR A 221 4.60 -16.73 27.78
CA TYR A 221 3.97 -17.72 28.67
C TYR A 221 3.74 -19.08 27.98
N GLU A 222 3.72 -20.15 28.78
CA GLU A 222 3.42 -21.52 28.31
C GLU A 222 1.93 -21.83 28.47
N ASP A 223 1.34 -22.46 27.45
CA ASP A 223 -0.04 -22.97 27.48
C ASP A 223 -0.03 -24.48 27.21
N ILE A 224 -0.83 -25.24 27.97
CA ILE A 224 -0.86 -26.71 27.91
C ILE A 224 -1.85 -27.15 26.84
N ARG A 225 -1.33 -27.78 25.78
CA ARG A 225 -2.15 -28.34 24.69
C ARG A 225 -2.13 -29.86 24.69
N THR A 226 -3.27 -30.49 24.97
CA THR A 226 -3.46 -31.95 24.85
C THR A 226 -3.63 -32.37 23.39
N SER A 227 -2.93 -33.44 22.96
CA SER A 227 -3.03 -33.99 21.59
C SER A 227 -3.15 -35.52 21.62
N VAL A 228 -4.22 -36.05 21.03
CA VAL A 228 -4.44 -37.50 20.87
C VAL A 228 -4.06 -37.93 19.45
N ARG A 229 -3.24 -38.97 19.27
CA ARG A 229 -2.91 -39.47 17.91
C ARG A 229 -3.80 -40.64 17.54
N THR A 230 -4.33 -40.64 16.32
CA THR A 230 -4.86 -41.84 15.67
C THR A 230 -3.72 -42.54 14.94
N ALA A 231 -3.74 -43.88 14.94
CA ALA A 231 -2.84 -44.69 14.11
C ALA A 231 -3.07 -44.43 12.61
#